data_AF-A0A091C8Y4-F1
#
_entry.id   AF-A0A091C8Y4-F1
#
_cell.length_a   1.000
_cell.length_b   1.000
_cell.length_c   1.000
_cell.angle_alpha   90.00
_cell.angle_beta   90.00
_cell.angle_gamma   90.00
#
_symmetry.space_group_name_H-M   'P 1'
#
loop_
_entity.id
_entity.type
_entity.pdbx_description
1 polymer ?
#
loop_
_entity_poly.entity_id
_entity_poly.type
_entity_poly.pdbx_seq_one_letter_code
_entity_poly.pdbx_strand_id
1 'polypeptide(L)'
;MQTDLESILDLDEWEKLQDAIALETHLAIILVDYRGKPVSNHNQVQPFCQLVRNNPKLNAYCEKCDARGSLEAVHRGTPFIYRCHFDIVDIAIPIMVENHYMGAIMAGEVRMDEKQSQLEQILQLEDQDPIQQFKKNIKRFMNNYQN
;
A
#
# COMPACT_ATOMS: atom_id res chain seq x y z
N MET A 1 13.98 23.74 -7.19
CA MET A 1 12.51 23.85 -7.06
C MET A 1 12.02 22.41 -6.90
N GLN A 2 11.52 22.03 -5.74
CA GLN A 2 11.03 20.67 -5.53
C GLN A 2 9.63 20.62 -6.15
N THR A 3 9.51 19.97 -7.30
CA THR A 3 8.23 19.73 -7.96
C THR A 3 7.48 18.70 -7.10
N ASP A 4 6.29 19.06 -6.62
CA ASP A 4 5.42 18.16 -5.85
C ASP A 4 4.44 17.46 -6.80
N LEU A 5 3.91 16.31 -6.41
CA LEU A 5 2.97 15.55 -7.22
C LEU A 5 1.71 16.39 -7.56
N GLU A 6 1.26 17.20 -6.62
CA GLU A 6 0.17 18.18 -6.76
C GLU A 6 0.43 19.25 -7.83
N SER A 7 1.70 19.52 -8.17
CA SER A 7 2.04 20.53 -9.19
C SER A 7 1.97 20.00 -10.62
N ILE A 8 1.82 18.68 -10.80
CA ILE A 8 1.77 18.02 -12.11
C ILE A 8 0.48 17.23 -12.33
N LEU A 9 -0.29 16.97 -11.26
CA LEU A 9 -1.49 16.16 -11.29
C LEU A 9 -2.64 16.92 -10.60
N ASP A 10 -3.76 17.06 -11.30
CA ASP A 10 -5.01 17.50 -10.69
C ASP A 10 -5.54 16.36 -9.80
N LEU A 11 -5.46 16.55 -8.49
CA LEU A 11 -5.82 15.50 -7.53
C LEU A 11 -7.31 15.16 -7.57
N ASP A 12 -8.20 16.12 -7.85
CA ASP A 12 -9.64 15.88 -7.88
C ASP A 12 -10.03 15.03 -9.09
N GLU A 13 -9.41 15.29 -10.25
CA GLU A 13 -9.59 14.45 -11.44
C GLU A 13 -8.89 13.10 -11.30
N TRP A 14 -7.73 13.06 -10.65
CA TRP A 14 -7.04 11.82 -10.34
C TRP A 14 -7.88 10.91 -9.46
N GLU A 15 -8.46 11.41 -8.37
CA GLU A 15 -9.27 10.59 -7.47
C GLU A 15 -10.48 9.97 -8.18
N LYS A 16 -11.13 10.71 -9.09
CA LYS A 16 -12.22 10.13 -9.91
C LYS A 16 -11.75 8.98 -10.79
N LEU A 17 -10.59 9.12 -11.42
CA LEU A 17 -9.99 8.08 -12.24
C LEU A 17 -9.57 6.88 -11.37
N GLN A 18 -8.92 7.14 -10.24
CA GLN A 18 -8.50 6.15 -9.27
C GLN A 18 -9.69 5.32 -8.78
N ASP A 19 -10.79 5.97 -8.41
CA ASP A 19 -12.04 5.34 -7.97
C ASP A 19 -12.59 4.40 -9.02
N ALA A 20 -12.62 4.84 -10.29
CA ALA A 20 -13.10 4.03 -11.40
C ALA A 20 -12.19 2.80 -11.62
N ILE A 21 -10.87 2.96 -11.60
CA ILE A 21 -9.94 1.84 -11.76
C ILE A 21 -10.06 0.87 -10.58
N ALA A 22 -10.14 1.38 -9.35
CA ALA A 22 -10.28 0.56 -8.15
C ALA A 22 -11.57 -0.26 -8.18
N LEU A 23 -12.68 0.36 -8.62
CA LEU A 23 -13.97 -0.30 -8.75
C LEU A 23 -13.94 -1.44 -9.78
N GLU A 24 -13.36 -1.19 -10.96
CA GLU A 24 -13.33 -2.16 -12.06
C GLU A 24 -12.31 -3.29 -11.83
N THR A 25 -11.17 -2.99 -11.20
CA THR A 25 -10.13 -3.98 -10.92
C THR A 25 -10.37 -4.76 -9.62
N HIS A 26 -11.26 -4.26 -8.77
CA HIS A 26 -11.45 -4.72 -7.39
C HIS A 26 -10.16 -4.67 -6.54
N LEU A 27 -9.21 -3.84 -6.94
CA LEU A 27 -8.01 -3.54 -6.18
C LEU A 27 -8.23 -2.28 -5.36
N ALA A 28 -7.72 -2.31 -4.13
CA ALA A 28 -7.46 -1.10 -3.38
C ALA A 28 -6.37 -0.28 -4.10
N ILE A 29 -6.63 1.02 -4.28
CA ILE A 29 -5.69 1.93 -4.95
C ILE A 29 -5.52 3.18 -4.11
N ILE A 30 -4.28 3.64 -4.02
CA ILE A 30 -3.92 4.89 -3.36
C ILE A 30 -2.71 5.52 -4.04
N LEU A 31 -2.73 6.84 -4.16
CA LEU A 31 -1.60 7.64 -4.61
C LEU A 31 -0.75 8.05 -3.40
N VAL A 32 0.57 7.87 -3.51
CA VAL A 32 1.53 8.28 -2.49
C VAL A 32 2.58 9.25 -3.02
N ASP A 33 3.06 10.14 -2.16
CA ASP A 33 4.18 11.04 -2.44
C ASP A 33 5.51 10.27 -2.57
N TYR A 34 6.59 10.99 -2.90
CA TYR A 34 7.94 10.43 -3.00
C TYR A 34 8.48 9.79 -1.69
N ARG A 35 7.79 9.95 -0.56
CA ARG A 35 8.12 9.36 0.74
C ARG A 35 7.22 8.17 1.10
N GLY A 36 6.29 7.79 0.22
CA GLY A 36 5.31 6.74 0.49
C GLY A 36 4.15 7.19 1.37
N LYS A 37 3.90 8.50 1.50
CA LYS A 37 2.76 9.01 2.26
C LYS A 37 1.54 9.20 1.36
N PRO A 38 0.35 8.79 1.80
CA PRO A 38 -0.89 9.02 1.07
C PRO A 38 -1.08 10.51 0.70
N VAL A 39 -1.43 10.76 -0.56
CA VAL A 39 -1.87 12.07 -1.04
C VAL A 39 -3.29 12.03 -1.63
N SER A 40 -3.84 10.84 -1.83
CA SER A 40 -5.24 10.62 -2.20
C SER A 40 -5.97 9.80 -1.14
N ASN A 41 -7.28 9.74 -1.26
CA ASN A 41 -8.10 8.73 -0.60
C ASN A 41 -7.65 7.30 -0.98
N HIS A 42 -7.82 6.35 -0.06
CA HIS A 42 -7.52 4.93 -0.28
C HIS A 42 -8.82 4.19 -0.62
N ASN A 43 -9.08 4.01 -1.91
CA ASN A 43 -10.34 3.43 -2.37
C ASN A 43 -10.28 1.90 -2.36
N GLN A 44 -11.43 1.24 -2.17
CA GLN A 44 -11.57 -0.23 -2.16
C GLN A 44 -10.65 -0.98 -1.17
N VAL A 45 -10.11 -0.28 -0.17
CA VAL A 45 -9.28 -0.88 0.87
C VAL A 45 -10.02 -1.98 1.62
N GLN A 46 -9.35 -3.12 1.77
CA GLN A 46 -9.95 -4.28 2.41
C GLN A 46 -10.08 -4.05 3.93
N PRO A 47 -11.14 -4.60 4.58
CA PRO A 47 -11.40 -4.32 6.01
C PRO A 47 -10.21 -4.60 6.94
N PHE A 48 -9.44 -5.65 6.66
CA PHE A 48 -8.24 -5.96 7.44
C PHE A 48 -7.21 -4.81 7.38
N CYS A 49 -6.87 -4.36 6.18
CA CYS A 49 -5.86 -3.34 6.00
C CYS A 49 -6.34 -1.96 6.43
N GLN A 50 -7.64 -1.67 6.32
CA GLN A 50 -8.24 -0.48 6.93
C GLN A 50 -7.98 -0.47 8.45
N LEU A 51 -8.15 -1.60 9.13
CA LEU A 51 -7.87 -1.70 10.57
C LEU A 51 -6.38 -1.55 10.89
N VAL A 52 -5.50 -2.08 10.04
CA VAL A 52 -4.04 -1.93 10.18
C VAL A 52 -3.64 -0.47 10.04
N ARG A 53 -4.07 0.20 8.96
CA ARG A 53 -3.76 1.62 8.66
C ARG A 53 -4.42 2.58 9.67
N ASN A 54 -5.50 2.18 10.35
CA ASN A 54 -6.06 2.96 11.46
C ASN A 54 -5.29 2.84 12.78
N ASN A 55 -4.37 1.87 12.91
CA ASN A 55 -3.48 1.75 14.06
C ASN A 55 -2.20 2.58 13.81
N PRO A 56 -1.89 3.63 14.60
CA PRO A 56 -0.77 4.52 14.31
C PRO A 56 0.59 3.82 14.20
N LYS A 57 0.84 2.79 15.02
CA LYS A 57 2.11 2.04 15.00
C LYS A 57 2.23 1.17 13.76
N LEU A 58 1.13 0.53 13.35
CA LEU A 58 1.13 -0.35 12.18
C LEU A 58 1.03 0.44 10.87
N ASN A 59 0.35 1.58 10.86
CA ASN A 59 0.32 2.49 9.71
C ASN A 59 1.72 2.95 9.32
N ALA A 60 2.59 3.23 10.30
CA ALA A 60 3.99 3.56 10.03
C ALA A 60 4.72 2.43 9.28
N TYR A 61 4.33 1.17 9.47
CA TYR A 61 4.87 0.04 8.71
C TYR A 61 4.21 -0.09 7.33
N CYS A 62 2.94 0.26 7.16
CA CYS A 62 2.29 0.40 5.85
C CYS A 62 3.00 1.45 4.99
N GLU A 63 3.13 2.69 5.49
CA GLU A 63 3.82 3.78 4.78
C GLU A 63 5.28 3.41 4.45
N LYS A 64 5.95 2.67 5.34
CA LYS A 64 7.31 2.16 5.08
C LYS A 64 7.36 1.08 3.99
N CYS A 65 6.32 0.25 3.87
CA CYS A 65 6.19 -0.69 2.76
C CYS A 65 5.96 0.07 1.45
N ASP A 66 5.02 1.02 1.44
CA ASP A 66 4.67 1.85 0.29
C ASP A 66 5.91 2.61 -0.23
N ALA A 67 6.67 3.24 0.67
CA ALA A 67 7.91 3.95 0.34
C ALA A 67 8.99 3.03 -0.27
N ARG A 68 9.25 1.87 0.36
CA ARG A 68 10.27 0.93 -0.12
C ARG A 68 9.88 0.27 -1.44
N GLY A 69 8.63 -0.16 -1.55
CA GLY A 69 8.10 -0.75 -2.78
C GLY A 69 8.23 0.22 -3.95
N SER A 70 7.90 1.49 -3.71
CA SER A 70 8.03 2.55 -4.72
C SER A 70 9.49 2.79 -5.13
N LEU A 71 10.42 2.85 -4.18
CA LEU A 71 11.85 3.01 -4.48
C LEU A 71 12.42 1.82 -5.27
N GLU A 72 12.00 0.60 -4.95
CA GLU A 72 12.36 -0.60 -5.72
C GLU A 72 11.82 -0.54 -7.15
N ALA A 73 10.58 -0.06 -7.32
CA ALA A 73 9.99 0.12 -8.64
C ALA A 73 10.75 1.17 -9.47
N VAL A 74 11.14 2.28 -8.84
CA VAL A 74 12.01 3.30 -9.47
C VAL A 74 13.36 2.70 -9.85
N HIS A 75 13.99 1.95 -8.96
CA HIS A 75 15.29 1.31 -9.20
C HIS A 75 15.24 0.35 -10.39
N ARG A 76 14.15 -0.42 -10.51
CA ARG A 76 13.94 -1.38 -11.60
C ARG A 76 13.48 -0.73 -12.91
N GLY A 77 12.94 0.48 -12.84
CA GLY A 77 12.30 1.16 -13.97
C GLY A 77 10.99 0.51 -14.42
N THR A 78 10.39 -0.34 -13.58
CA THR A 78 9.16 -1.10 -13.87
C THR A 78 8.29 -1.18 -12.62
N PRO A 79 6.97 -1.47 -12.75
CA PRO A 79 6.16 -1.82 -11.60
C PRO A 79 6.81 -2.93 -10.76
N PHE A 80 6.66 -2.84 -9.44
CA PHE A 80 7.23 -3.80 -8.50
C PHE A 80 6.14 -4.45 -7.67
N ILE A 81 6.04 -5.78 -7.77
CA ILE A 81 5.06 -6.60 -7.04
C ILE A 81 5.78 -7.21 -5.84
N TYR A 82 5.24 -6.99 -4.64
CA TYR A 82 5.89 -7.37 -3.39
C TYR A 82 4.86 -7.78 -2.34
N ARG A 83 5.35 -8.34 -1.22
CA ARG A 83 4.57 -8.62 -0.02
C ARG A 83 4.87 -7.59 1.06
N CYS A 84 3.84 -7.06 1.67
CA CYS A 84 3.97 -6.16 2.81
C CYS A 84 4.38 -6.91 4.09
N HIS A 85 4.56 -6.18 5.19
CA HIS A 85 4.90 -6.74 6.50
C HIS A 85 3.84 -7.70 7.07
N PHE A 86 2.61 -7.70 6.55
CA PHE A 86 1.55 -8.66 6.88
C PHE A 86 1.43 -9.86 5.93
N ASP A 87 2.34 -9.97 4.96
CA ASP A 87 2.34 -11.00 3.92
C ASP A 87 1.25 -10.83 2.84
N ILE A 88 0.76 -9.60 2.68
CA ILE A 88 -0.27 -9.25 1.69
C ILE A 88 0.41 -8.66 0.47
N VAL A 89 -0.04 -9.06 -0.72
CA VAL A 89 0.56 -8.65 -1.99
C VAL A 89 0.08 -7.27 -2.37
N ASP A 90 1.03 -6.45 -2.81
CA ASP A 90 0.81 -5.09 -3.27
C ASP A 90 1.74 -4.77 -4.45
N ILE A 91 1.38 -3.75 -5.22
CA ILE A 91 2.08 -3.33 -6.43
C ILE A 91 2.41 -1.85 -6.31
N ALA A 92 3.68 -1.50 -6.49
CA ALA A 92 4.12 -0.11 -6.62
C ALA A 92 4.37 0.23 -8.11
N ILE A 93 3.72 1.28 -8.60
CA ILE A 93 3.90 1.79 -9.97
C ILE A 93 4.47 3.21 -9.87
N PRO A 94 5.74 3.44 -10.25
CA PRO A 94 6.42 4.71 -10.00
C PRO A 94 5.97 5.77 -11.01
N ILE A 95 5.72 6.99 -10.53
CA ILE A 95 5.45 8.17 -11.35
C ILE A 95 6.75 8.95 -11.52
N MET A 96 7.21 9.05 -12.77
CA MET A 96 8.46 9.70 -13.14
C MET A 96 8.20 10.87 -14.09
N VAL A 97 8.78 12.04 -13.81
CA VAL A 97 8.75 13.22 -14.70
C VAL A 97 10.17 13.69 -14.95
N GLU A 98 10.60 13.70 -16.22
CA GLU A 98 11.97 14.09 -16.59
C GLU A 98 13.05 13.37 -15.73
N ASN A 99 12.86 12.06 -15.50
CA ASN A 99 13.68 11.22 -14.62
C ASN A 99 13.66 11.58 -13.11
N HIS A 100 12.77 12.46 -12.67
CA HIS A 100 12.54 12.73 -11.26
C HIS A 100 11.39 11.86 -10.74
N TYR A 101 11.63 11.19 -9.61
CA TYR A 101 10.62 10.42 -8.91
C TYR A 101 9.69 11.34 -8.14
N MET A 102 8.41 11.30 -8.49
CA MET A 102 7.39 12.21 -7.94
C MET A 102 6.54 11.55 -6.85
N GLY A 103 6.41 10.23 -6.90
CA GLY A 103 5.49 9.44 -6.09
C GLY A 103 5.11 8.16 -6.82
N ALA A 104 4.18 7.40 -6.27
CA ALA A 104 3.76 6.14 -6.87
C ALA A 104 2.27 5.89 -6.71
N ILE A 105 1.74 5.10 -7.64
CA ILE A 105 0.42 4.49 -7.48
C ILE A 105 0.65 3.15 -6.79
N MET A 106 -0.01 2.96 -5.66
CA MET A 106 -0.05 1.68 -4.97
C MET A 106 -1.35 0.97 -5.36
N ALA A 107 -1.26 -0.30 -5.75
CA ALA A 107 -2.40 -1.10 -6.18
C ALA A 107 -2.31 -2.52 -5.60
N GLY A 108 -3.31 -2.87 -4.81
CA GLY A 108 -3.33 -4.08 -3.98
C GLY A 108 -4.66 -4.14 -3.26
N GLU A 109 -4.73 -4.32 -1.96
CA GLU A 109 -3.93 -5.29 -1.21
C GLU A 109 -4.60 -6.66 -1.42
N VAL A 110 -3.90 -7.59 -2.07
CA VAL A 110 -4.46 -8.90 -2.45
C VAL A 110 -3.86 -9.98 -1.58
N ARG A 111 -4.71 -10.78 -0.94
CA ARG A 111 -4.26 -12.00 -0.28
C ARG A 111 -4.27 -13.14 -1.29
N MET A 112 -3.13 -13.80 -1.46
CA MET A 112 -2.98 -14.92 -2.38
C MET A 112 -2.87 -16.23 -1.60
N ASP A 113 -3.52 -17.28 -2.09
CA ASP A 113 -3.45 -18.61 -1.46
C ASP A 113 -2.21 -19.41 -1.93
N GLU A 114 -1.67 -19.08 -3.11
CA GLU A 114 -0.54 -19.78 -3.73
C GLU A 114 0.51 -18.80 -4.27
N LYS A 115 1.77 -19.28 -4.35
CA LYS A 115 2.93 -18.59 -4.98
C LYS A 115 3.35 -17.24 -4.39
N GLN A 116 2.70 -16.73 -3.35
CA GLN A 116 3.11 -15.47 -2.72
C GLN A 116 4.55 -15.53 -2.16
N SER A 117 5.01 -16.70 -1.72
CA SER A 117 6.37 -16.91 -1.22
C SER A 117 7.47 -16.63 -2.25
N GLN A 118 7.15 -16.58 -3.55
CA GLN A 118 8.08 -16.21 -4.61
C GLN A 118 8.30 -14.69 -4.68
N LEU A 119 7.37 -13.91 -4.13
CA LEU A 119 7.47 -12.46 -4.06
C LEU A 119 8.31 -12.07 -2.84
N GLU A 120 9.10 -11.02 -3.00
CA GLU A 120 9.89 -10.45 -1.91
C GLU A 120 8.98 -9.86 -0.82
N GLN A 121 9.32 -10.10 0.45
CA GLN A 121 8.69 -9.39 1.55
C GLN A 121 9.48 -8.12 1.85
N ILE A 122 8.93 -6.96 1.47
CA ILE A 122 9.66 -5.69 1.42
C ILE A 122 10.07 -5.15 2.80
N LEU A 123 9.36 -5.61 3.84
CA LEU A 123 9.60 -5.22 5.20
C LEU A 123 9.41 -6.43 6.12
N GLN A 124 10.53 -6.93 6.64
CA GLN A 124 10.55 -7.88 7.74
C GLN A 124 10.84 -7.11 9.03
N LEU A 125 9.95 -7.24 10.01
CA LEU A 125 10.15 -6.65 11.34
C LEU A 125 10.97 -7.61 12.19
N GLU A 126 12.01 -7.11 12.85
CA GLU A 126 12.80 -7.87 13.82
C GLU A 126 11.93 -8.30 15.00
N ASP A 127 11.13 -7.36 15.52
CA ASP A 127 10.12 -7.62 16.52
C ASP A 127 8.75 -7.87 15.87
N GLN A 128 8.29 -9.12 15.95
CA GLN A 128 7.01 -9.57 15.41
C GLN A 128 5.86 -9.45 16.43
N ASP A 129 6.14 -9.09 17.68
CA ASP A 129 5.13 -9.00 18.74
C ASP A 129 3.96 -8.06 18.38
N PRO A 130 4.19 -6.84 17.81
CA PRO A 130 3.08 -5.96 17.39
C PRO A 130 2.15 -6.60 16.35
N ILE A 131 2.73 -7.31 15.38
CA ILE A 131 1.98 -8.01 14.32
C ILE A 131 1.16 -9.15 14.95
N GLN A 132 1.78 -9.95 15.82
CA GLN A 132 1.14 -11.10 16.45
C GLN A 132 0.00 -10.68 17.39
N GLN A 133 0.23 -9.66 18.22
CA GLN A 133 -0.80 -9.10 19.09
C GLN A 133 -1.99 -8.57 18.29
N PHE A 134 -1.73 -7.83 17.21
CA PHE A 134 -2.79 -7.32 16.35
C PHE A 134 -3.61 -8.45 15.71
N LYS A 135 -2.95 -9.47 15.13
CA LYS A 135 -3.63 -10.65 14.56
C LYS A 135 -4.49 -11.37 15.61
N LYS A 136 -3.99 -11.53 16.84
CA LYS A 136 -4.72 -12.16 17.94
C LYS A 136 -5.95 -11.35 18.35
N ASN A 137 -5.81 -10.03 18.44
CA ASN A 137 -6.90 -9.13 18.81
C ASN A 137 -8.01 -9.14 17.76
N ILE A 138 -7.67 -9.06 16.47
CA ILE A 138 -8.66 -9.16 15.38
C ILE A 138 -9.34 -10.52 15.39
N LYS A 139 -8.59 -11.62 15.52
CA LYS A 139 -9.19 -12.96 15.56
C LYS A 139 -10.19 -13.10 16.71
N ARG A 140 -9.85 -12.58 17.90
CA ARG A 140 -10.77 -12.54 19.04
C ARG A 140 -12.01 -11.70 18.75
N PHE A 141 -11.84 -10.53 18.14
CA PHE A 141 -12.95 -9.66 17.75
C PHE A 141 -13.89 -10.38 16.77
N MET A 142 -13.36 -10.98 15.70
CA MET A 142 -14.17 -11.70 14.71
C MET A 142 -14.92 -12.90 15.32
N ASN A 143 -14.27 -13.66 16.21
CA ASN A 143 -14.92 -14.80 16.89
C ASN A 143 -16.07 -14.37 17.82
N ASN A 144 -16.01 -13.17 18.40
CA ASN A 144 -17.04 -12.66 19.30
C ASN A 144 -18.31 -12.17 18.58
N TYR A 145 -18.27 -11.94 17.26
CA TYR A 145 -19.44 -11.54 16.45
C TYR A 145 -20.13 -12.73 15.76
N GLN A 146 -19.57 -13.94 15.89
CA GLN A 146 -20.15 -15.17 15.34
C GLN A 146 -20.97 -15.97 16.37
N ASN A 147 -21.17 -15.43 17.58
CA ASN A 147 -22.00 -16.01 18.65
C ASN A 147 -23.19 -15.11 18.98
#